data_AF-A0A8H6M2M3-F1
#
_entry.id   AF-A0A8H6M2M3-F1
#
_cell.length_a   1.000
_cell.length_b   1.000
_cell.length_c   1.000
_cell.angle_alpha   90.00
_cell.angle_beta   90.00
_cell.angle_gamma   90.00
#
_symmetry.space_group_name_H-M   'P 1'
#
loop_
_entity.id
_entity.type
_entity.pdbx_description
1 polymer ?
#
loop_
_entity_poly.entity_id
_entity_poly.type
_entity_poly.pdbx_seq_one_letter_code
_entity_poly.pdbx_strand_id
1 'polypeptide(L)'
;MDSLKLTKDNHQGRVFRGLAIASPCYKKLWQAGSIENFKKVWLDCLHFHYLVFTKGKVLHRDISEHNLMVLEHPDGTVTGILSDWDTANFVDTEAQDGVCVRVTAGHHHRTGTPPFMALDLLHGRDRVHHPRHDLESFFYILIWAVFHYKFLHPTNGISKAALALPHEKLVAAWLGPPDQIYTAKVKLVMSVEGHDVFQALKMDSRSEAWADVVRTWIEPLHICIRDARSGAGDDRRMASNVVLAQRRQGKKDDVEGAGKGKLGTGYDDATYGGRLTYFRFMRAIGMTKTLETWDDPINFKEDKAILRAEKKEKLRKLLETDASDTD
;
A
#
# COMPACT_ATOMS: atom_id res chain seq x y z
N MET A 1 41.73 26.54 25.52
CA MET A 1 41.47 25.55 24.46
C MET A 1 42.01 24.23 24.96
N ASP A 2 41.19 23.48 25.72
CA ASP A 2 41.60 22.18 26.23
C ASP A 2 41.52 21.14 25.12
N SER A 3 42.69 20.58 24.82
CA SER A 3 42.91 19.48 23.89
C SER A 3 42.21 18.22 24.43
N LEU A 4 41.23 17.72 23.66
CA LEU A 4 40.60 16.41 23.84
C LEU A 4 41.65 15.30 23.66
N LYS A 5 42.33 14.92 24.75
CA LYS A 5 43.23 13.75 24.75
C LYS A 5 42.40 12.47 24.82
N LEU A 6 42.53 11.60 23.82
CA LEU A 6 42.00 10.23 23.87
C LEU A 6 42.74 9.44 24.98
N THR A 7 41.98 8.78 25.85
CA THR A 7 42.42 7.92 26.96
C THR A 7 41.69 6.58 26.86
N LYS A 8 42.21 5.52 27.51
CA LYS A 8 41.53 4.22 27.56
C LYS A 8 40.12 4.28 28.15
N ASP A 9 39.79 5.33 28.91
CA ASP A 9 38.47 5.49 29.51
C ASP A 9 37.49 6.30 28.63
N ASN A 10 37.99 7.01 27.60
CA ASN A 10 37.16 7.76 26.65
C ASN A 10 37.12 7.17 25.23
N HIS A 11 37.87 6.10 24.97
CA HIS A 11 37.66 5.26 23.79
C HIS A 11 36.42 4.38 24.01
N GLN A 12 35.23 4.95 23.88
CA GLN A 12 34.07 4.11 23.57
C GLN A 12 34.32 3.58 22.17
N GLY A 13 34.80 2.34 22.05
CA GLY A 13 34.89 1.64 20.78
C GLY A 13 33.56 1.78 20.07
N ARG A 14 33.52 2.61 19.01
CA ARG A 14 32.33 2.76 18.18
C ARG A 14 32.18 1.47 17.42
N VAL A 15 31.42 0.54 18.00
CA VAL A 15 31.06 -0.69 17.32
C VAL A 15 30.10 -0.32 16.19
N PHE A 16 30.62 -0.27 14.95
CA PHE A 16 29.76 -0.32 13.78
C PHE A 16 29.20 -1.75 13.70
N ARG A 17 27.99 -1.94 14.21
CA ARG A 17 27.25 -3.20 14.04
C ARG A 17 26.57 -3.17 12.67
N GLY A 18 27.30 -3.59 11.65
CA GLY A 18 26.71 -3.88 10.34
C GLY A 18 26.14 -5.30 10.36
N LEU A 19 24.83 -5.44 10.19
CA LEU A 19 24.23 -6.74 9.88
C LEU A 19 24.38 -6.95 8.36
N ALA A 20 25.34 -7.78 7.96
CA ALA A 20 25.45 -8.26 6.59
C ALA A 20 24.55 -9.48 6.43
N ILE A 21 23.33 -9.29 5.93
CA ILE A 21 22.46 -10.40 5.57
C ILE A 21 22.81 -10.82 4.14
N ALA A 22 23.43 -11.98 3.97
CA ALA A 22 23.49 -12.66 2.68
C ALA A 22 22.14 -13.34 2.41
N SER A 23 21.13 -12.52 2.08
CA SER A 23 19.81 -12.99 1.62
C SER A 23 19.88 -13.25 0.12
N PRO A 24 19.05 -14.14 -0.45
CA PRO A 24 18.71 -14.08 -1.86
C PRO A 24 18.42 -12.62 -2.21
N CYS A 25 19.14 -12.09 -3.21
CA CYS A 25 18.97 -10.70 -3.63
C CYS A 25 17.56 -10.55 -4.20
N TYR A 26 16.66 -9.98 -3.40
CA TYR A 26 15.34 -9.58 -3.89
C TYR A 26 15.52 -8.67 -5.11
N LYS A 27 14.82 -8.99 -6.18
CA LYS A 27 14.82 -8.17 -7.39
C LYS A 27 13.67 -7.17 -7.31
N LYS A 28 13.79 -6.08 -8.05
CA LYS A 28 12.71 -5.08 -8.14
C LYS A 28 11.58 -5.58 -9.03
N LEU A 29 10.38 -5.02 -8.86
CA LEU A 29 9.20 -5.44 -9.62
C LEU A 29 9.40 -5.37 -11.15
N TRP A 30 10.13 -4.38 -11.65
CA TRP A 30 10.48 -4.24 -13.09
C TRP A 30 11.49 -5.29 -13.58
N GLN A 31 12.01 -6.14 -12.70
CA GLN A 31 12.90 -7.25 -13.01
C GLN A 31 12.19 -8.62 -12.90
N ALA A 32 10.85 -8.64 -12.84
CA ALA A 32 10.06 -9.87 -12.75
C ALA A 32 10.26 -10.85 -13.93
N GLY A 33 10.82 -10.38 -15.05
CA GLY A 33 11.19 -11.22 -16.20
C GLY A 33 10.03 -11.55 -17.17
N SER A 34 8.78 -11.50 -16.72
CA SER A 34 7.60 -11.65 -17.57
C SER A 34 6.38 -10.91 -16.98
N ILE A 35 5.30 -10.76 -17.77
CA ILE A 35 4.05 -10.16 -17.31
C ILE A 35 3.32 -11.07 -16.32
N GLU A 36 3.44 -12.38 -16.50
CA GLU A 36 2.87 -13.39 -15.61
C GLU A 36 3.53 -13.32 -14.24
N ASN A 37 4.86 -13.23 -14.20
CA ASN A 37 5.62 -13.06 -12.96
C ASN A 37 5.31 -11.71 -12.30
N PHE A 38 5.18 -10.64 -13.09
CA PHE A 38 4.75 -9.33 -12.59
C PHE A 38 3.37 -9.41 -11.94
N LYS A 39 2.38 -9.99 -12.64
CA LYS A 39 1.01 -10.16 -12.13
C LYS A 39 1.02 -10.97 -10.83
N LYS A 40 1.76 -12.07 -10.79
CA LYS A 40 1.89 -12.92 -9.60
C LYS A 40 2.47 -12.15 -8.42
N VAL A 41 3.63 -11.50 -8.61
CA VAL A 41 4.32 -10.75 -7.54
C VAL A 41 3.44 -9.62 -7.02
N TRP A 42 2.76 -8.89 -7.91
CA TRP A 42 1.86 -7.81 -7.53
C TRP A 42 0.66 -8.34 -6.71
N LEU A 43 0.08 -9.48 -7.10
CA LEU A 43 -1.01 -10.14 -6.36
C LEU A 43 -0.55 -10.66 -4.99
N ASP A 44 0.61 -11.30 -4.91
CA ASP A 44 1.19 -11.78 -3.66
C ASP A 44 1.38 -10.61 -2.67
N CYS A 45 1.91 -9.47 -3.14
CA CYS A 45 2.09 -8.28 -2.31
C CYS A 45 0.77 -7.66 -1.86
N LEU A 46 -0.21 -7.56 -2.77
CA LEU A 46 -1.55 -7.05 -2.45
C LEU A 46 -2.27 -7.94 -1.43
N HIS A 47 -2.09 -9.26 -1.52
CA HIS A 47 -2.63 -10.18 -0.53
C HIS A 47 -1.96 -10.04 0.82
N PHE A 48 -0.64 -10.03 0.83
CA PHE A 48 0.12 -9.91 2.06
C PHE A 48 -0.25 -8.61 2.79
N HIS A 49 -0.39 -7.51 2.05
CA HIS A 49 -0.93 -6.24 2.56
C HIS A 49 -2.29 -6.44 3.24
N TYR A 50 -3.23 -7.14 2.60
CA TYR A 50 -4.55 -7.43 3.16
C TYR A 50 -4.47 -8.29 4.44
N LEU A 51 -3.62 -9.33 4.47
CA LEU A 51 -3.44 -10.16 5.66
C LEU A 51 -2.86 -9.36 6.82
N VAL A 52 -1.84 -8.53 6.57
CA VAL A 52 -1.23 -7.67 7.57
C VAL A 52 -2.22 -6.65 8.12
N PHE A 53 -3.05 -6.06 7.25
CA PHE A 53 -4.11 -5.15 7.69
C PHE A 53 -5.18 -5.87 8.53
N THR A 54 -5.69 -7.01 8.06
CA THR A 54 -6.83 -7.67 8.71
C THR A 54 -6.45 -8.44 9.98
N LYS A 55 -5.34 -9.17 9.96
CA LYS A 55 -4.86 -10.03 11.06
C LYS A 55 -3.90 -9.27 11.97
N GLY A 56 -2.97 -8.51 11.36
CA GLY A 56 -1.95 -7.76 12.08
C GLY A 56 -2.42 -6.39 12.59
N LYS A 57 -3.53 -5.85 12.05
CA LYS A 57 -4.00 -4.49 12.32
C LYS A 57 -2.91 -3.44 12.02
N VAL A 58 -2.19 -3.62 10.92
CA VAL A 58 -1.11 -2.70 10.50
C VAL A 58 -1.41 -2.13 9.12
N LEU A 59 -1.21 -0.82 8.97
CA LEU A 59 -1.21 -0.12 7.69
C LEU A 59 0.23 0.08 7.20
N HIS A 60 0.47 -0.13 5.90
CA HIS A 60 1.79 0.01 5.31
C HIS A 60 2.18 1.48 5.11
N ARG A 61 1.26 2.28 4.54
CA ARG A 61 1.39 3.74 4.34
C ARG A 61 2.38 4.24 3.29
N ASP A 62 3.30 3.40 2.83
CA ASP A 62 4.18 3.72 1.69
C ASP A 62 4.24 2.62 0.62
N ILE A 63 3.08 2.25 0.07
CA ILE A 63 3.03 1.33 -1.06
C ILE A 63 3.62 2.04 -2.29
N SER A 64 4.72 1.51 -2.81
CA SER A 64 5.44 2.03 -3.98
C SER A 64 6.05 0.88 -4.78
N GLU A 65 6.38 1.10 -6.05
CA GLU A 65 7.05 0.08 -6.85
C GLU A 65 8.39 -0.40 -6.28
N HIS A 66 9.03 0.41 -5.44
CA HIS A 66 10.34 0.11 -4.85
C HIS A 66 10.22 -0.93 -3.74
N ASN A 67 9.02 -1.04 -3.16
CA ASN A 67 8.67 -1.86 -2.00
C ASN A 67 8.00 -3.18 -2.39
N LEU A 68 7.57 -3.31 -3.65
CA LEU A 68 7.16 -4.59 -4.24
C LEU A 68 8.39 -5.27 -4.81
N MET A 69 8.79 -6.38 -4.19
CA MET A 69 10.00 -7.12 -4.54
C MET A 69 9.69 -8.52 -5.06
N VAL A 70 10.59 -9.03 -5.89
CA VAL A 70 10.56 -10.37 -6.48
C VAL A 70 11.57 -11.24 -5.75
N LEU A 71 11.09 -12.32 -5.15
CA LEU A 71 11.91 -13.44 -4.72
C LEU A 71 11.84 -14.54 -5.79
N GLU A 72 12.96 -14.85 -6.42
CA GLU A 72 13.07 -15.95 -7.36
C GLU A 72 13.57 -17.20 -6.63
N HIS A 73 12.88 -18.32 -6.86
CA HIS A 73 13.18 -19.60 -6.24
C HIS A 73 14.09 -20.45 -7.15
N PRO A 74 14.81 -21.45 -6.60
CA PRO A 74 15.67 -22.33 -7.38
C PRO A 74 14.94 -23.11 -8.50
N ASP A 75 13.62 -23.28 -8.38
CA ASP A 75 12.77 -23.95 -9.37
C ASP A 75 12.30 -23.02 -10.51
N GLY A 76 12.71 -21.75 -10.50
CA GLY A 76 12.33 -20.72 -11.47
C GLY A 76 10.99 -20.06 -11.20
N THR A 77 10.27 -20.45 -10.13
CA THR A 77 9.07 -19.74 -9.71
C THR A 77 9.41 -18.45 -8.97
N VAL A 78 8.44 -17.53 -8.88
CA VAL A 78 8.62 -16.25 -8.16
C VAL A 78 7.59 -16.06 -7.06
N THR A 79 7.96 -15.38 -5.99
CA THR A 79 7.05 -14.91 -4.93
C THR A 79 7.19 -13.41 -4.75
N GLY A 80 6.07 -12.72 -4.59
CA GLY A 80 6.08 -11.31 -4.24
C GLY A 80 6.33 -11.07 -2.75
N ILE A 81 7.23 -10.14 -2.45
CA ILE A 81 7.59 -9.72 -1.10
C ILE A 81 7.30 -8.23 -0.97
N LEU A 82 6.51 -7.87 0.04
CA LEU A 82 6.25 -6.47 0.38
C LEU A 82 7.21 -6.04 1.50
N SER A 83 8.11 -5.11 1.18
CA SER A 83 9.16 -4.61 2.06
C SER A 83 8.89 -3.19 2.56
N ASP A 84 9.78 -2.69 3.41
CA ASP A 84 9.81 -1.29 3.88
C ASP A 84 8.59 -0.89 4.74
N TRP A 85 8.60 -1.44 5.95
CA TRP A 85 7.57 -1.22 6.97
C TRP A 85 7.92 -0.07 7.92
N ASP A 86 8.95 0.74 7.61
CA ASP A 86 9.46 1.79 8.51
C ASP A 86 8.42 2.92 8.73
N THR A 87 7.50 3.11 7.78
CA THR A 87 6.41 4.06 7.88
C THR A 87 5.09 3.45 8.37
N ALA A 88 5.09 2.13 8.62
CA ALA A 88 3.89 1.40 8.99
C ALA A 88 3.32 1.88 10.34
N ASN A 89 2.02 1.67 10.53
CA ASN A 89 1.38 2.05 11.79
C ASN A 89 0.29 1.06 12.19
N PHE A 90 0.16 0.84 13.49
CA PHE A 90 -0.92 0.04 14.04
C PHE A 90 -2.25 0.79 13.91
N VAL A 91 -3.30 0.04 13.62
CA VAL A 91 -4.68 0.51 13.59
C VAL A 91 -5.20 0.42 15.02
N ASP A 92 -5.38 1.57 15.65
CA ASP A 92 -5.93 1.63 16.99
C ASP A 92 -7.40 1.19 16.97
N THR A 93 -7.71 0.14 17.74
CA THR A 93 -9.03 -0.51 17.76
C THR A 93 -9.83 -0.15 19.01
N GLU A 94 -9.25 0.61 19.95
CA GLU A 94 -9.90 1.00 21.21
C GLU A 94 -10.68 2.32 21.14
N ALA A 95 -10.69 3.00 19.99
CA ALA A 95 -11.64 4.08 19.76
C ALA A 95 -13.05 3.48 19.60
N GLN A 96 -13.83 3.50 20.69
CA GLN A 96 -15.29 3.34 20.67
C GLN A 96 -15.85 4.12 19.47
N ASP A 97 -16.53 3.40 18.57
CA ASP A 97 -17.12 3.81 17.28
C ASP A 97 -16.52 3.15 16.04
N GLY A 98 -15.49 2.30 16.18
CA GLY A 98 -15.04 1.45 15.06
C GLY A 98 -14.32 2.25 13.98
N VAL A 99 -13.00 2.05 13.90
CA VAL A 99 -12.09 2.66 12.92
C VAL A 99 -11.85 4.15 13.15
N CYS A 100 -11.15 4.45 14.24
CA CYS A 100 -10.42 5.72 14.37
C CYS A 100 -8.92 5.41 14.45
N VAL A 101 -8.23 5.49 13.32
CA VAL A 101 -6.76 5.63 13.30
C VAL A 101 -6.46 7.04 13.82
N ARG A 102 -6.36 7.20 15.15
CA ARG A 102 -5.78 8.43 15.72
C ARG A 102 -4.29 8.38 15.42
N VAL A 103 -3.91 8.95 14.27
CA VAL A 103 -2.53 9.34 14.01
C VAL A 103 -2.15 10.29 15.14
N THR A 104 -1.29 9.84 16.06
CA THR A 104 -0.73 10.72 17.08
C THR A 104 -0.11 11.91 16.37
N ALA A 105 -0.64 13.10 16.67
CA ALA A 105 -0.27 14.34 16.05
C ALA A 105 1.23 14.61 16.27
N GLY A 106 2.03 14.27 15.27
CA GLY A 106 3.46 14.46 15.28
C GLY A 106 4.08 13.97 13.98
N HIS A 107 4.25 14.87 13.02
CA HIS A 107 5.30 14.81 11.99
C HIS A 107 5.19 13.89 10.76
N HIS A 108 4.13 13.10 10.54
CA HIS A 108 4.08 12.17 9.38
C HIS A 108 2.98 12.42 8.32
N HIS A 109 2.45 13.65 8.23
CA HIS A 109 1.27 14.00 7.42
C HIS A 109 1.46 13.92 5.89
N ARG A 110 2.64 13.54 5.39
CA ARG A 110 2.97 13.33 3.97
C ARG A 110 3.95 12.16 3.78
N THR A 111 3.86 11.13 4.60
CA THR A 111 4.61 9.88 4.33
C THR A 111 4.01 9.20 3.11
N GLY A 112 4.85 8.80 2.17
CA GLY A 112 4.45 8.12 0.95
C GLY A 112 5.21 8.64 -0.26
N THR A 113 5.47 7.76 -1.21
CA THR A 113 6.14 8.10 -2.47
C THR A 113 5.15 8.87 -3.37
N PRO A 114 5.35 10.18 -3.66
CA PRO A 114 4.32 11.03 -4.25
C PRO A 114 3.68 10.52 -5.57
N PRO A 115 4.43 9.91 -6.52
CA PRO A 115 3.84 9.26 -7.69
C PRO A 115 2.80 8.18 -7.37
N PHE A 116 2.93 7.48 -6.23
CA PHE A 116 2.04 6.38 -5.84
C PHE A 116 1.04 6.79 -4.73
N MET A 117 1.21 7.95 -4.12
CA MET A 117 0.34 8.44 -3.06
C MET A 117 -1.13 8.62 -3.52
N ALA A 118 -2.08 8.23 -2.67
CA ALA A 118 -3.52 8.39 -2.91
C ALA A 118 -3.95 9.86 -3.09
N LEU A 119 -5.03 10.09 -3.83
CA LEU A 119 -5.50 11.45 -4.16
C LEU A 119 -5.87 12.27 -2.91
N ASP A 120 -6.52 11.65 -1.92
CA ASP A 120 -6.95 12.37 -0.71
C ASP A 120 -5.78 12.77 0.19
N LEU A 121 -4.68 12.00 0.15
CA LEU A 121 -3.44 12.33 0.84
C LEU A 121 -2.67 13.44 0.12
N LEU A 122 -2.57 13.38 -1.22
CA LEU A 122 -1.91 14.41 -2.03
C LEU A 122 -2.57 15.79 -1.87
N HIS A 123 -3.91 15.83 -1.81
CA HIS A 123 -4.67 17.07 -1.60
C HIS A 123 -4.61 17.59 -0.16
N GLY A 124 -4.14 16.78 0.80
CA GLY A 124 -4.27 17.06 2.23
C GLY A 124 -5.72 17.04 2.73
N ARG A 125 -6.62 16.40 1.99
CA ARG A 125 -8.05 16.27 2.31
C ARG A 125 -8.24 15.36 3.53
N ASP A 126 -7.46 14.28 3.55
CA ASP A 126 -7.41 13.37 4.68
C ASP A 126 -6.09 13.57 5.43
N ARG A 127 -6.21 13.67 6.76
CA ARG A 127 -5.05 13.71 7.67
C ARG A 127 -4.70 12.33 8.24
N VAL A 128 -5.53 11.34 7.91
CA VAL A 128 -5.47 9.98 8.41
C VAL A 128 -5.26 9.06 7.22
N HIS A 129 -4.32 8.12 7.36
CA HIS A 129 -4.11 7.09 6.35
C HIS A 129 -5.13 5.96 6.53
N HIS A 130 -5.83 5.62 5.46
CA HIS A 130 -6.83 4.56 5.43
C HIS A 130 -6.37 3.41 4.52
N PRO A 131 -6.89 2.17 4.70
CA PRO A 131 -6.55 1.02 3.86
C PRO A 131 -6.79 1.27 2.37
N ARG A 132 -7.86 2.02 2.04
CA ARG A 132 -8.16 2.41 0.66
C ARG A 132 -7.06 3.25 -0.01
N HIS A 133 -6.26 3.98 0.76
CA HIS A 133 -5.15 4.75 0.19
C HIS A 133 -4.04 3.82 -0.32
N ASP A 134 -3.77 2.73 0.40
CA ASP A 134 -2.81 1.71 -0.06
C ASP A 134 -3.34 1.01 -1.32
N LEU A 135 -4.66 0.72 -1.40
CA LEU A 135 -5.29 0.18 -2.61
C LEU A 135 -5.18 1.13 -3.83
N GLU A 136 -5.41 2.42 -3.65
CA GLU A 136 -5.16 3.41 -4.72
C GLU A 136 -3.69 3.41 -5.16
N SER A 137 -2.76 3.22 -4.22
CA SER A 137 -1.33 3.16 -4.52
C SER A 137 -0.98 1.94 -5.37
N PHE A 138 -1.54 0.76 -5.07
CA PHE A 138 -1.41 -0.44 -5.91
C PHE A 138 -1.92 -0.20 -7.35
N PHE A 139 -3.04 0.51 -7.50
CA PHE A 139 -3.56 0.90 -8.81
C PHE A 139 -2.59 1.82 -9.57
N TYR A 140 -2.00 2.82 -8.90
CA TYR A 140 -1.03 3.71 -9.54
C TYR A 140 0.26 2.99 -9.97
N ILE A 141 0.68 1.95 -9.25
CA ILE A 141 1.80 1.08 -9.67
C ILE A 141 1.48 0.35 -10.98
N LEU A 142 0.25 -0.15 -11.17
CA LEU A 142 -0.13 -0.80 -12.44
C LEU A 142 0.00 0.16 -13.61
N ILE A 143 -0.47 1.40 -13.43
CA ILE A 143 -0.34 2.44 -14.45
C ILE A 143 1.13 2.69 -14.71
N TRP A 144 1.91 3.01 -13.68
CA TRP A 144 3.35 3.26 -13.80
C TRP A 144 4.10 2.15 -14.55
N ALA A 145 3.80 0.88 -14.24
CA ALA A 145 4.43 -0.27 -14.86
C ALA A 145 4.23 -0.32 -16.39
N VAL A 146 3.02 0.00 -16.88
CA VAL A 146 2.72 0.02 -18.33
C VAL A 146 3.61 1.01 -19.08
N PHE A 147 3.99 2.13 -18.47
CA PHE A 147 4.80 3.16 -19.12
C PHE A 147 6.29 2.92 -18.97
N HIS A 148 6.73 2.34 -17.86
CA HIS A 148 8.15 2.33 -17.49
C HIS A 148 8.82 0.95 -17.59
N TYR A 149 8.06 -0.14 -17.56
CA TYR A 149 8.65 -1.48 -17.45
C TYR A 149 8.89 -2.11 -18.82
N LYS A 150 10.13 -2.54 -19.03
CA LYS A 150 10.62 -3.08 -20.30
C LYS A 150 10.79 -4.60 -20.22
N PHE A 151 9.70 -5.32 -19.93
CA PHE A 151 9.75 -6.78 -19.83
C PHE A 151 9.95 -7.48 -21.18
N LEU A 152 9.63 -6.82 -22.29
CA LEU A 152 9.46 -7.46 -23.60
C LEU A 152 10.24 -6.79 -24.75
N HIS A 153 11.17 -5.88 -24.45
CA HIS A 153 12.00 -5.25 -25.48
C HIS A 153 13.46 -5.71 -25.38
N PRO A 154 13.93 -6.61 -26.27
CA PRO A 154 15.33 -6.61 -26.65
C PRO A 154 15.57 -5.28 -27.38
N THR A 155 16.31 -4.37 -26.77
CA THR A 155 16.63 -3.08 -27.37
C THR A 155 17.54 -3.26 -28.58
N ASN A 156 16.95 -3.46 -29.76
CA ASN A 156 17.54 -3.04 -31.02
C ASN A 156 16.57 -2.05 -31.68
N GLY A 157 16.73 -0.76 -31.37
CA GLY A 157 16.36 0.29 -32.34
C GLY A 157 14.99 0.98 -32.24
N ILE A 158 14.32 1.03 -31.09
CA ILE A 158 13.14 1.93 -30.97
C ILE A 158 13.62 3.38 -30.91
N SER A 159 13.36 4.12 -31.98
CA SER A 159 13.79 5.50 -32.15
C SER A 159 13.10 6.43 -31.14
N LYS A 160 13.79 7.52 -30.81
CA LYS A 160 13.37 8.61 -29.92
C LYS A 160 12.00 9.24 -30.29
N ALA A 161 11.44 8.92 -31.46
CA ALA A 161 10.16 9.43 -31.95
C ALA A 161 8.93 8.62 -31.47
N ALA A 162 9.10 7.35 -31.07
CA ALA A 162 8.03 6.58 -30.42
C ALA A 162 7.81 6.97 -28.94
N LEU A 163 8.74 7.73 -28.37
CA LEU A 163 8.75 8.31 -27.01
C LEU A 163 8.03 9.67 -26.92
N ALA A 164 7.02 9.89 -27.76
CA ALA A 164 6.34 11.18 -27.87
C ALA A 164 4.81 11.05 -27.75
N LEU A 165 4.34 10.00 -27.08
CA LEU A 165 2.90 9.81 -26.91
C LEU A 165 2.37 10.80 -25.85
N PRO A 166 1.17 11.37 -26.04
CA PRO A 166 0.55 12.33 -25.11
C PRO A 166 0.47 11.83 -23.66
N HIS A 167 0.42 10.52 -23.48
CA HIS A 167 0.29 9.85 -22.20
C HIS A 167 1.59 9.81 -21.38
N GLU A 168 2.78 9.96 -21.99
CA GLU A 168 4.04 10.11 -21.24
C GLU A 168 4.04 11.44 -20.47
N LYS A 169 3.40 12.49 -21.00
CA LYS A 169 3.22 13.76 -20.27
C LYS A 169 2.37 13.62 -19.01
N LEU A 170 1.40 12.69 -19.01
CA LEU A 170 0.50 12.49 -17.86
C LEU A 170 1.23 11.81 -16.70
N VAL A 171 2.03 10.77 -16.99
CA VAL A 171 2.85 10.10 -15.97
C VAL A 171 4.10 10.92 -15.64
N ALA A 172 4.67 11.66 -16.59
CA ALA A 172 5.78 12.58 -16.32
C ALA A 172 5.38 13.68 -15.32
N ALA A 173 4.13 14.14 -15.35
CA ALA A 173 3.62 15.07 -14.36
C ALA A 173 3.62 14.49 -12.92
N TRP A 174 3.69 13.17 -12.76
CA TRP A 174 3.74 12.51 -11.45
C TRP A 174 5.12 12.62 -10.80
N LEU A 175 6.15 13.02 -11.55
CA LEU A 175 7.47 13.36 -11.04
C LEU A 175 7.60 14.83 -10.62
N GLY A 176 6.51 15.61 -10.76
CA GLY A 176 6.47 17.02 -10.38
C GLY A 176 6.12 17.26 -8.91
N PRO A 177 5.87 18.51 -8.51
CA PRO A 177 5.40 18.85 -7.17
C PRO A 177 4.02 18.25 -6.87
N PRO A 178 3.67 18.03 -5.58
CA PRO A 178 2.42 17.35 -5.18
C PRO A 178 1.14 17.88 -5.85
N ASP A 179 1.01 19.20 -6.04
CA ASP A 179 -0.17 19.81 -6.67
C ASP A 179 -0.29 19.44 -8.17
N GLN A 180 0.84 19.29 -8.85
CA GLN A 180 0.89 18.84 -10.24
C GLN A 180 0.52 17.36 -10.35
N ILE A 181 1.06 16.52 -9.44
CA ILE A 181 0.71 15.09 -9.34
C ILE A 181 -0.79 14.95 -9.09
N TYR A 182 -1.32 15.69 -8.11
CA TYR A 182 -2.74 15.69 -7.78
C TYR A 182 -3.59 16.05 -9.00
N THR A 183 -3.26 17.15 -9.69
CA THR A 183 -4.01 17.60 -10.86
C THR A 183 -4.00 16.55 -11.98
N ALA A 184 -2.84 15.95 -12.27
CA ALA A 184 -2.71 14.90 -13.27
C ALA A 184 -3.52 13.65 -12.91
N LYS A 185 -3.48 13.22 -11.64
CA LYS A 185 -4.27 12.08 -11.15
C LYS A 185 -5.77 12.34 -11.15
N VAL A 186 -6.22 13.54 -10.80
CA VAL A 186 -7.64 13.90 -10.87
C VAL A 186 -8.14 13.82 -12.30
N LYS A 187 -7.39 14.35 -13.28
CA LYS A 187 -7.75 14.24 -14.70
C LYS A 187 -7.84 12.77 -15.13
N LEU A 188 -6.83 11.97 -14.78
CA LEU A 188 -6.81 10.55 -15.09
C LEU A 188 -8.00 9.78 -14.50
N VAL A 189 -8.33 10.01 -13.22
CA VAL A 189 -9.33 9.20 -12.51
C VAL A 189 -10.75 9.73 -12.75
N MET A 190 -10.94 11.05 -12.75
CA MET A 190 -12.26 11.68 -12.63
C MET A 190 -12.74 12.39 -13.91
N SER A 191 -11.90 12.61 -14.92
CA SER A 191 -12.30 13.34 -16.13
C SER A 191 -12.41 12.45 -17.38
N VAL A 192 -13.06 13.00 -18.40
CA VAL A 192 -13.13 12.39 -19.74
C VAL A 192 -11.74 12.24 -20.38
N GLU A 193 -10.79 13.14 -20.08
CA GLU A 193 -9.39 13.03 -20.54
C GLU A 193 -8.76 11.72 -20.03
N GLY A 194 -9.11 11.28 -18.82
CA GLY A 194 -8.68 10.00 -18.28
C GLY A 194 -9.20 8.81 -19.08
N HIS A 195 -10.45 8.86 -19.53
CA HIS A 195 -11.02 7.81 -20.39
C HIS A 195 -10.25 7.70 -21.72
N ASP A 196 -9.95 8.84 -22.35
CA ASP A 196 -9.17 8.87 -23.59
C ASP A 196 -7.77 8.27 -23.40
N VAL A 197 -7.15 8.49 -22.23
CA VAL A 197 -5.87 7.86 -21.86
C VAL A 197 -5.99 6.35 -21.77
N PHE A 198 -7.02 5.81 -21.11
CA PHE A 198 -7.22 4.36 -21.05
C PHE A 198 -7.57 3.76 -22.40
N GLN A 199 -8.33 4.47 -23.23
CA GLN A 199 -8.58 4.06 -24.62
C GLN A 199 -7.28 4.04 -25.44
N ALA A 200 -6.47 5.08 -25.33
CA ALA A 200 -5.17 5.14 -25.98
C ALA A 200 -4.23 4.03 -25.49
N LEU A 201 -4.21 3.71 -24.19
CA LEU A 201 -3.39 2.61 -23.64
C LEU A 201 -3.82 1.24 -24.13
N LYS A 202 -5.11 1.03 -24.40
CA LYS A 202 -5.60 -0.20 -25.05
C LYS A 202 -5.08 -0.32 -26.48
N MET A 203 -5.01 0.81 -27.20
CA MET A 203 -4.55 0.86 -28.59
C MET A 203 -3.02 0.86 -28.73
N ASP A 204 -2.28 1.47 -27.78
CA ASP A 204 -0.81 1.55 -27.72
C ASP A 204 -0.20 0.43 -26.84
N SER A 205 -0.62 -0.81 -27.09
CA SER A 205 -0.09 -1.94 -26.35
C SER A 205 1.17 -2.45 -27.03
N ARG A 206 2.32 -1.88 -26.65
CA ARG A 206 3.69 -2.26 -27.10
C ARG A 206 4.08 -3.74 -26.81
N SER A 207 3.13 -4.54 -26.31
CA SER A 207 3.00 -6.00 -26.47
C SER A 207 1.54 -6.40 -26.19
N GLU A 208 1.05 -7.51 -26.73
CA GLU A 208 -0.27 -8.09 -26.38
C GLU A 208 -0.44 -8.30 -24.87
N ALA A 209 0.66 -8.60 -24.16
CA ALA A 209 0.64 -8.92 -22.74
C ALA A 209 0.26 -7.71 -21.85
N TRP A 210 0.70 -6.49 -22.18
CA TRP A 210 0.23 -5.29 -21.47
C TRP A 210 -1.19 -4.88 -21.86
N ALA A 211 -1.62 -5.16 -23.10
CA ALA A 211 -3.00 -4.94 -23.54
C ALA A 211 -3.99 -5.67 -22.62
N ASP A 212 -3.66 -6.92 -22.29
CA ASP A 212 -4.46 -7.73 -21.39
C ASP A 212 -4.52 -7.15 -19.97
N VAL A 213 -3.40 -6.70 -19.40
CA VAL A 213 -3.38 -6.04 -18.08
C VAL A 213 -4.23 -4.78 -18.08
N VAL A 214 -4.14 -3.95 -19.13
CA VAL A 214 -4.94 -2.71 -19.24
C VAL A 214 -6.44 -3.05 -19.24
N ARG A 215 -6.84 -4.01 -20.08
CA ARG A 215 -8.24 -4.41 -20.26
C ARG A 215 -8.82 -5.13 -19.04
N THR A 216 -8.06 -6.04 -18.43
CA THR A 216 -8.57 -6.94 -17.38
C THR A 216 -8.39 -6.37 -15.98
N TRP A 217 -7.37 -5.53 -15.76
CA TRP A 217 -7.05 -5.01 -14.43
C TRP A 217 -7.24 -3.49 -14.33
N ILE A 218 -6.58 -2.72 -15.20
CA ILE A 218 -6.52 -1.26 -15.04
C ILE A 218 -7.87 -0.58 -15.30
N GLU A 219 -8.55 -0.89 -16.40
CA GLU A 219 -9.85 -0.28 -16.73
C GLU A 219 -10.95 -0.61 -15.70
N PRO A 220 -11.14 -1.88 -15.28
CA PRO A 220 -12.08 -2.19 -14.20
C PRO A 220 -11.73 -1.50 -12.86
N LEU A 221 -10.45 -1.41 -12.51
CA LEU A 221 -10.02 -0.71 -11.30
C LEU A 221 -10.24 0.80 -11.38
N HIS A 222 -10.01 1.40 -12.55
CA HIS A 222 -10.30 2.82 -12.80
C HIS A 222 -11.78 3.11 -12.54
N ILE A 223 -12.68 2.31 -13.11
CA ILE A 223 -14.13 2.44 -12.89
C ILE A 223 -14.45 2.26 -11.41
N CYS A 224 -13.92 1.22 -10.77
CA CYS A 224 -14.15 0.92 -9.36
C CYS A 224 -13.74 2.10 -8.45
N ILE A 225 -12.55 2.67 -8.66
CA ILE A 225 -12.02 3.79 -7.86
C ILE A 225 -12.81 5.07 -8.15
N ARG A 226 -13.07 5.39 -9.42
CA ARG A 226 -13.85 6.58 -9.81
C ARG A 226 -15.24 6.55 -9.18
N ASP A 227 -15.95 5.44 -9.30
CA ASP A 227 -17.32 5.31 -8.80
C ASP A 227 -17.37 5.35 -7.26
N ALA A 228 -16.38 4.76 -6.59
CA ALA A 228 -16.25 4.85 -5.13
C ALA A 228 -16.05 6.30 -4.67
N ARG A 229 -15.18 7.06 -5.36
CA ARG A 229 -14.90 8.47 -5.04
C ARG A 229 -16.08 9.38 -5.33
N SER A 230 -16.79 9.17 -6.45
CA SER A 230 -18.02 9.93 -6.76
C SER A 230 -19.10 9.68 -5.70
N GLY A 231 -19.36 8.41 -5.37
CA GLY A 231 -20.34 8.04 -4.35
C GLY A 231 -20.00 8.56 -2.96
N ALA A 232 -18.72 8.62 -2.60
CA ALA A 232 -18.26 9.21 -1.35
C ALA A 232 -18.64 10.69 -1.20
N GLY A 233 -18.55 11.47 -2.29
CA GLY A 233 -18.92 12.88 -2.31
C GLY A 233 -20.40 13.07 -2.01
N ASP A 234 -21.26 12.25 -2.63
CA ASP A 234 -22.70 12.29 -2.43
C ASP A 234 -23.10 11.86 -1.01
N ASP A 235 -22.54 10.77 -0.51
CA ASP A 235 -22.84 10.24 0.84
C ASP A 235 -22.43 11.23 1.94
N ARG A 236 -21.23 11.83 1.84
CA ARG A 236 -20.76 12.85 2.79
C ARG A 236 -21.64 14.10 2.76
N ARG A 237 -22.10 14.53 1.58
CA ARG A 237 -23.01 15.66 1.42
C ARG A 237 -24.36 15.38 2.07
N MET A 238 -24.90 14.18 1.86
CA MET A 238 -26.15 13.73 2.48
C MET A 238 -26.03 13.65 4.01
N ALA A 239 -24.95 13.06 4.54
CA ALA A 239 -24.71 13.01 5.98
C ALA A 239 -24.63 14.40 6.61
N SER A 240 -23.92 15.34 5.97
CA SER A 240 -23.84 16.74 6.42
C SER A 240 -25.23 17.40 6.48
N ASN A 241 -26.06 17.19 5.46
CA ASN A 241 -27.43 17.71 5.43
C ASN A 241 -28.30 17.13 6.56
N VAL A 242 -28.16 15.84 6.89
CA VAL A 242 -28.86 15.19 8.00
C VAL A 242 -28.45 15.82 9.34
N VAL A 243 -27.15 16.01 9.58
CA VAL A 243 -26.67 16.66 10.81
C VAL A 243 -27.19 18.10 10.93
N LEU A 244 -27.20 18.86 9.83
CA LEU A 244 -27.75 20.20 9.80
C LEU A 244 -29.27 20.22 10.05
N ALA A 245 -30.01 19.24 9.50
CA ALA A 245 -31.44 19.09 9.75
C ALA A 245 -31.75 18.75 11.22
N GLN A 246 -30.97 17.85 11.83
CA GLN A 246 -31.11 17.50 13.24
C GLN A 246 -30.84 18.70 14.17
N ARG A 247 -29.83 19.53 13.84
CA ARG A 247 -29.57 20.79 14.56
C ARG A 247 -30.71 21.79 14.42
N ARG A 248 -31.34 21.89 13.24
CA ARG A 248 -32.49 22.77 13.00
C ARG A 248 -33.74 22.33 13.75
N GLN A 249 -33.90 21.04 14.02
CA GLN A 249 -35.03 20.48 14.77
C GLN A 249 -34.89 20.63 16.30
N GLY A 250 -33.86 21.33 16.79
CA GLY A 250 -33.80 21.75 18.19
C GLY A 250 -33.59 20.62 19.21
N LYS A 251 -33.05 19.46 18.79
CA LYS A 251 -32.47 18.49 19.74
C LYS A 251 -31.26 19.15 20.41
N LYS A 252 -31.50 19.85 21.52
CA LYS A 252 -30.48 20.31 22.47
C LYS A 252 -29.97 19.09 23.23
N ASP A 253 -28.66 18.93 23.27
CA ASP A 253 -27.99 17.91 24.05
C ASP A 253 -28.13 18.24 25.54
N ASP A 254 -28.82 17.41 26.31
CA ASP A 254 -28.74 17.39 27.78
C ASP A 254 -27.46 16.63 28.19
N VAL A 255 -26.28 17.19 27.98
CA VAL A 255 -25.05 16.73 28.66
C VAL A 255 -24.05 17.89 28.83
N GLU A 256 -24.22 18.69 29.88
CA GLU A 256 -23.09 19.35 30.53
C GLU A 256 -22.24 18.25 31.18
N GLY A 257 -21.13 17.83 30.55
CA GLY A 257 -20.17 16.95 31.22
C GLY A 257 -19.28 16.03 30.38
N ALA A 258 -19.38 15.98 29.04
CA ALA A 258 -18.51 15.12 28.23
C ALA A 258 -17.89 15.89 27.06
N GLY A 259 -16.56 15.92 27.01
CA GLY A 259 -15.79 16.71 26.04
C GLY A 259 -16.10 16.37 24.58
N LYS A 260 -16.31 17.41 23.76
CA LYS A 260 -16.24 17.44 22.29
C LYS A 260 -16.42 16.07 21.59
N GLY A 261 -17.55 15.41 21.80
CA GLY A 261 -17.97 14.24 21.01
C GLY A 261 -18.43 14.73 19.64
N LYS A 262 -17.65 14.45 18.59
CA LYS A 262 -18.10 14.64 17.20
C LYS A 262 -19.29 13.70 16.96
N LEU A 263 -20.41 14.26 16.51
CA LEU A 263 -21.52 13.49 15.95
C LEU A 263 -20.98 12.70 14.74
N GLY A 264 -20.76 11.39 14.88
CA GLY A 264 -20.27 10.53 13.81
C GLY A 264 -21.29 10.47 12.67
N THR A 265 -20.83 10.65 11.43
CA THR A 265 -21.69 10.64 10.23
C THR A 265 -22.20 9.24 9.86
N GLY A 266 -21.76 8.19 10.57
CA GLY A 266 -22.02 6.78 10.23
C GLY A 266 -21.36 6.31 8.92
N TYR A 267 -20.60 7.19 8.26
CA TYR A 267 -19.93 6.91 7.00
C TYR A 267 -18.57 6.25 7.25
N ASP A 268 -18.32 5.11 6.60
CA ASP A 268 -17.03 4.43 6.70
C ASP A 268 -15.96 5.11 5.82
N ASP A 269 -15.23 6.05 6.41
CA ASP A 269 -14.11 6.73 5.75
C ASP A 269 -12.98 5.80 5.32
N ALA A 270 -12.86 4.59 5.89
CA ALA A 270 -11.79 3.65 5.54
C ALA A 270 -12.00 2.97 4.18
N THR A 271 -13.25 2.92 3.69
CA THR A 271 -13.63 2.17 2.48
C THR A 271 -14.53 2.95 1.52
N TYR A 272 -14.61 4.27 1.67
CA TYR A 272 -15.59 5.10 0.97
C TYR A 272 -17.04 4.64 1.17
N GLY A 273 -17.45 4.35 2.41
CA GLY A 273 -18.78 3.85 2.71
C GLY A 273 -19.03 2.44 2.17
N GLY A 274 -17.99 1.60 2.12
CA GLY A 274 -18.03 0.23 1.58
C GLY A 274 -17.82 0.12 0.07
N ARG A 275 -17.56 1.22 -0.63
CA ARG A 275 -17.45 1.27 -2.10
C ARG A 275 -16.08 0.86 -2.63
N LEU A 276 -15.02 1.01 -1.83
CA LEU A 276 -13.66 0.56 -2.13
C LEU A 276 -13.13 -0.31 -0.99
N THR A 277 -13.35 -1.62 -1.13
CA THR A 277 -12.82 -2.66 -0.24
C THR A 277 -11.87 -3.57 -1.00
N TYR A 278 -11.03 -4.33 -0.29
CA TYR A 278 -10.17 -5.35 -0.89
C TYR A 278 -10.95 -6.31 -1.80
N PHE A 279 -12.12 -6.78 -1.36
CA PHE A 279 -12.94 -7.71 -2.14
C PHE A 279 -13.51 -7.09 -3.42
N ARG A 280 -13.94 -5.82 -3.37
CA ARG A 280 -14.40 -5.10 -4.57
C ARG A 280 -13.24 -4.87 -5.54
N PHE A 281 -12.07 -4.55 -5.01
CA PHE A 281 -10.84 -4.39 -5.76
C PHE A 281 -10.41 -5.71 -6.46
N MET A 282 -10.39 -6.82 -5.74
CA MET A 282 -10.09 -8.16 -6.29
C MET A 282 -11.13 -8.61 -7.32
N ARG A 283 -12.41 -8.32 -7.09
CA ARG A 283 -13.49 -8.61 -8.05
C ARG A 283 -13.30 -7.82 -9.34
N ALA A 284 -12.91 -6.55 -9.26
CA ALA A 284 -12.69 -5.71 -10.44
C ALA A 284 -11.63 -6.30 -11.37
N ILE A 285 -10.55 -6.85 -10.82
CA ILE A 285 -9.48 -7.50 -11.61
C ILE A 285 -9.75 -8.98 -11.96
N GLY A 286 -10.97 -9.46 -11.75
CA GLY A 286 -11.38 -10.83 -12.08
C GLY A 286 -10.84 -11.93 -11.15
N MET A 287 -10.31 -11.59 -9.98
CA MET A 287 -9.71 -12.52 -9.02
C MET A 287 -10.73 -13.07 -8.00
N THR A 288 -11.99 -13.28 -8.41
CA THR A 288 -13.04 -13.77 -7.51
C THR A 288 -12.83 -15.22 -7.09
N LYS A 289 -12.46 -16.11 -8.00
CA LYS A 289 -12.17 -17.52 -7.69
C LYS A 289 -10.95 -17.65 -6.77
N THR A 290 -9.98 -16.77 -6.94
CA THR A 290 -8.79 -16.65 -6.09
C THR A 290 -9.16 -16.35 -4.63
N LEU A 291 -10.23 -15.58 -4.38
CA LEU A 291 -10.75 -15.36 -3.02
C LEU A 291 -11.34 -16.63 -2.39
N GLU A 292 -11.83 -17.57 -3.21
CA GLU A 292 -12.45 -18.82 -2.77
C GLU A 292 -11.42 -19.94 -2.54
N THR A 293 -10.29 -19.92 -3.27
CA THR A 293 -9.24 -20.96 -3.21
C THR A 293 -8.04 -20.58 -2.36
N TRP A 294 -8.01 -19.36 -1.81
CA TRP A 294 -6.98 -18.96 -0.87
C TRP A 294 -7.32 -19.50 0.51
N ASP A 295 -7.08 -20.81 0.68
CA ASP A 295 -6.83 -21.39 1.99
C ASP A 295 -5.74 -20.55 2.66
N ASP A 296 -6.06 -19.94 3.80
CA ASP A 296 -5.20 -19.07 4.60
C ASP A 296 -3.83 -19.76 4.80
N PRO A 297 -2.78 -19.43 4.00
CA PRO A 297 -1.52 -20.17 4.06
C PRO A 297 -0.76 -19.86 5.35
N ILE A 298 -1.19 -18.81 6.05
CA ILE A 298 -0.56 -18.30 7.27
C ILE A 298 -1.49 -18.61 8.43
N ASN A 299 -1.64 -19.90 8.72
CA ASN A 299 -2.18 -20.36 9.99
C ASN A 299 -1.17 -20.04 11.11
N PHE A 300 -1.11 -18.77 11.55
CA PHE A 300 -0.28 -18.31 12.66
C PHE A 300 -0.50 -19.11 13.97
N LYS A 301 -1.54 -19.93 14.09
CA LYS A 301 -1.71 -20.83 15.24
C LYS A 301 -0.73 -22.01 15.19
N GLU A 302 -0.53 -22.63 14.03
CA GLU A 302 0.43 -23.72 13.85
C GLU A 302 1.87 -23.17 13.93
N ASP A 303 2.15 -22.04 13.28
CA ASP A 303 3.48 -21.42 13.36
C ASP A 303 3.83 -20.91 14.77
N LYS A 304 2.86 -20.39 15.54
CA LYS A 304 3.10 -20.06 16.96
C LYS A 304 3.34 -21.30 17.81
N ALA A 305 2.72 -22.43 17.50
CA ALA A 305 2.96 -23.69 18.21
C ALA A 305 4.37 -24.23 17.90
N ILE A 306 4.78 -24.17 16.63
CA ILE A 306 6.13 -24.54 16.18
C ILE A 306 7.18 -23.62 16.81
N LEU A 307 7.02 -22.29 16.74
CA LEU A 307 7.95 -21.35 17.37
C LEU A 307 8.03 -21.51 18.90
N ARG A 308 6.91 -21.83 19.56
CA ARG A 308 6.91 -22.13 21.01
C ARG A 308 7.64 -23.44 21.32
N ALA A 309 7.47 -24.47 20.49
CA ALA A 309 8.16 -25.74 20.64
C ALA A 309 9.66 -25.59 20.42
N GLU A 310 10.09 -24.88 19.38
CA GLU A 310 11.49 -24.58 19.11
C GLU A 310 12.13 -23.74 20.21
N LYS A 311 11.43 -22.71 20.71
CA LYS A 311 11.92 -21.90 21.83
C LYS A 311 12.04 -22.71 23.12
N LYS A 312 11.11 -23.64 23.37
CA LYS A 312 11.12 -24.54 24.54
C LYS A 312 12.28 -25.54 24.45
N GLU A 313 12.53 -26.12 23.27
CA GLU A 313 13.66 -27.04 23.06
C GLU A 313 15.01 -26.32 23.16
N LYS A 314 15.11 -25.10 22.63
CA LYS A 314 16.33 -24.27 22.75
C LYS A 314 16.61 -23.89 24.20
N LEU A 315 15.57 -23.58 24.98
CA LEU A 315 15.70 -23.31 26.42
C LEU A 315 16.08 -24.57 27.21
N ARG A 316 15.52 -25.73 26.85
CA ARG A 316 15.88 -27.01 27.47
C ARG A 316 17.35 -27.34 27.27
N LYS A 317 17.86 -27.20 26.04
CA LYS A 317 19.29 -27.43 25.73
C LYS A 317 20.22 -26.48 26.47
N LEU A 318 19.83 -25.20 26.64
CA LEU A 318 20.59 -24.23 27.44
C LEU A 318 20.66 -24.61 28.92
N LEU A 319 19.57 -25.12 29.48
CA LEU A 319 19.52 -25.55 30.88
C LEU A 319 20.26 -26.89 31.11
N GLU A 320 20.28 -27.77 30.11
CA GLU A 320 21.05 -29.02 30.16
C GLU A 320 22.56 -28.78 30.05
N THR A 321 23.01 -27.74 29.32
CA THR A 321 24.43 -27.35 29.27
C THR A 321 24.91 -26.63 30.54
N ASP A 322 24.07 -25.84 31.20
CA ASP A 322 24.45 -25.19 32.47
C ASP A 322 24.51 -26.19 33.65
N ALA A 323 23.78 -27.31 33.56
CA ALA A 323 23.80 -28.38 34.56
C ALA A 323 25.01 -29.32 34.42
N SER A 324 25.72 -29.33 33.28
CA SER A 324 26.92 -30.14 33.08
C SER A 324 28.24 -29.44 33.44
N ASP A 325 28.20 -28.12 33.70
CA ASP A 325 29.37 -27.30 34.08
C ASP A 325 29.45 -27.05 35.60
N THR A 326 28.64 -27.76 36.42
CA THR A 326 28.59 -27.61 37.89
C THR A 326 28.99 -28.86 38.70
N ASP A 327 29.63 -29.86 38.07
CA ASP A 327 30.28 -30.98 38.76
C ASP A 327 31.82 -30.85 38.78
#